data_AF-A0AAE0TDW4-F1
#
_entry.id   AF-A0AAE0TDW4-F1
#
_cell.length_a   1.000
_cell.length_b   1.000
_cell.length_c   1.000
_cell.angle_alpha   90.00
_cell.angle_beta   90.00
_cell.angle_gamma   90.00
#
_symmetry.space_group_name_H-M   'P 1'
#
loop_
_entity.id
_entity.type
_entity.pdbx_description
1 polymer ?
#
loop_
_entity_poly.entity_id
_entity_poly.type
_entity_poly.pdbx_seq_one_letter_code
_entity_poly.pdbx_strand_id
1 'polypeptide(L)'
;MSVQLTLRLRNGEKKLLSEPVGHTDGEVDLVDLHQAISKVQEKANNLLTVCVEEQKSAGLQNNRGAVEGNEDDNDEDEESENEPEEKKPKK
;
A
#
# COMPACT_ATOMS: atom_id res chain seq x y z
N MET A 1 -0.69 17.93 -20.85
CA MET A 1 -1.73 17.05 -20.26
C MET A 1 -1.18 16.41 -18.98
N SER A 2 -2.03 15.86 -18.12
CA SER A 2 -1.58 15.16 -16.90
C SER A 2 -2.57 14.07 -16.50
N VAL A 3 -2.07 12.99 -15.90
CA VAL A 3 -2.89 11.99 -15.21
C VAL A 3 -3.04 12.43 -13.75
N GLN A 4 -4.27 12.43 -13.25
CA GLN A 4 -4.58 12.82 -11.89
C GLN A 4 -5.36 11.73 -11.16
N LEU A 5 -4.95 11.45 -9.92
CA LEU A 5 -5.66 10.58 -8.99
C LEU A 5 -5.97 11.36 -7.71
N THR A 6 -7.25 11.43 -7.36
CA THR A 6 -7.70 12.03 -6.09
C THR A 6 -8.10 10.91 -5.13
N LEU A 7 -7.39 10.81 -4.02
CA LEU A 7 -7.71 9.91 -2.92
C LEU A 7 -8.48 10.67 -1.86
N ARG A 8 -9.57 10.08 -1.36
CA ARG A 8 -10.31 10.58 -0.20
C ARG A 8 -10.11 9.63 0.96
N LEU A 9 -9.46 10.10 2.01
CA LEU A 9 -9.19 9.34 3.22
C LEU A 9 -10.41 9.34 4.14
N ARG A 10 -10.47 8.39 5.09
CA ARG A 10 -11.60 8.26 6.04
C ARG A 10 -11.77 9.48 6.96
N ASN A 11 -10.67 10.19 7.26
CA ASN A 11 -10.68 11.45 8.00
C ASN A 11 -11.26 12.63 7.18
N GLY A 12 -11.67 12.39 5.92
CA GLY A 12 -12.21 13.41 5.01
C GLY A 12 -11.16 14.17 4.21
N GLU A 13 -9.86 13.97 4.50
CA GLU A 13 -8.77 14.59 3.77
C GLU A 13 -8.72 14.10 2.32
N LYS A 14 -8.38 15.01 1.41
CA LYS A 14 -8.18 14.71 0.00
C LYS A 14 -6.70 14.84 -0.35
N LYS A 15 -6.13 13.81 -0.96
CA LYS A 15 -4.76 13.81 -1.49
C LYS A 15 -4.84 13.75 -3.02
N LEU A 16 -4.21 14.70 -3.69
CA LEU A 16 -4.12 14.75 -5.15
C LEU A 16 -2.72 14.30 -5.57
N LEU A 17 -2.67 13.30 -6.43
CA LEU A 17 -1.46 12.83 -7.11
C LEU A 17 -1.59 13.20 -8.58
N SER A 18 -0.53 13.75 -9.17
CA SER A 18 -0.54 14.21 -10.55
C SER A 18 0.80 13.90 -11.20
N GLU A 19 0.75 13.29 -12.39
CA GLU A 19 1.92 13.08 -13.24
C GLU A 19 1.72 13.79 -14.59
N PRO A 20 2.70 14.56 -15.06
CA PRO A 20 2.63 15.16 -16.39
C PRO A 20 2.71 14.08 -17.45
N VAL A 21 1.99 14.29 -18.56
CA VAL A 21 2.12 13.49 -19.77
C VAL A 21 2.49 14.42 -20.91
N GLY A 22 3.58 14.07 -21.61
CA GLY A 22 3.96 14.72 -22.85
C GLY A 22 2.83 14.64 -23.87
N HIS A 23 2.66 15.69 -24.66
CA HIS A 23 1.74 15.67 -25.79
C HIS A 23 2.29 16.50 -26.93
N THR A 24 2.00 16.05 -28.13
CA THR A 24 2.33 16.74 -29.39
C THR A 24 1.04 16.91 -30.15
N ASP A 25 0.74 18.14 -30.58
CA ASP A 25 -0.49 18.46 -31.34
C ASP A 25 -1.81 18.04 -30.66
N GLY A 26 -1.81 17.96 -29.32
CA GLY A 26 -2.97 17.57 -28.53
C GLY A 26 -3.16 16.05 -28.41
N GLU A 27 -2.30 15.26 -29.04
CA GLU A 27 -2.25 13.81 -28.93
C GLU A 27 -1.26 13.38 -27.85
N VAL A 28 -1.58 12.26 -27.20
CA VAL A 28 -0.77 11.68 -26.13
C VAL A 28 -0.28 10.32 -26.61
N ASP A 29 1.03 10.10 -26.53
CA ASP A 29 1.61 8.79 -26.78
C ASP A 29 1.16 7.78 -25.71
N LEU A 30 0.77 6.58 -26.15
CA LEU A 30 0.23 5.55 -25.25
C LEU A 30 1.27 5.03 -24.27
N VAL A 31 2.55 4.98 -24.65
CA VAL A 31 3.65 4.56 -23.77
C VAL A 31 3.86 5.61 -22.69
N ASP A 32 3.88 6.89 -23.04
CA ASP A 32 4.01 7.99 -22.07
C ASP A 32 2.82 8.04 -21.12
N LEU A 33 1.59 7.83 -21.64
CA LEU A 33 0.39 7.74 -20.82
C LEU A 33 0.47 6.58 -19.83
N HIS A 34 0.85 5.39 -20.31
CA HIS A 34 1.02 4.22 -19.47
C HIS A 34 2.05 4.47 -18.37
N GLN A 35 3.22 5.04 -18.71
CA GLN A 35 4.26 5.38 -17.73
C GLN A 35 3.75 6.36 -16.67
N ALA A 36 3.00 7.38 -17.06
CA ALA A 36 2.41 8.33 -16.11
C ALA A 36 1.39 7.67 -15.19
N ILE A 37 0.53 6.78 -15.71
CA ILE A 37 -0.41 6.00 -14.91
C ILE A 37 0.34 5.10 -13.91
N SER A 38 1.37 4.39 -14.35
CA SER A 38 2.19 3.52 -13.48
C SER A 38 2.84 4.32 -12.35
N LYS A 39 3.38 5.51 -12.64
CA LYS A 39 3.97 6.40 -11.62
C LYS A 39 2.93 6.91 -10.63
N VAL A 40 1.74 7.31 -11.09
CA VAL A 40 0.65 7.71 -10.18
C VAL A 40 0.25 6.55 -9.26
N GLN A 41 0.14 5.34 -9.81
CA GLN A 41 -0.19 4.14 -9.05
C GLN A 41 0.88 3.82 -7.99
N GLU A 42 2.16 3.87 -8.36
CA GLU A 42 3.27 3.67 -7.43
C GLU A 42 3.24 4.69 -6.28
N LYS A 43 3.06 5.98 -6.61
CA LYS A 43 2.91 7.04 -5.60
C LYS A 43 1.72 6.82 -4.68
N ALA A 44 0.60 6.37 -5.22
CA ALA A 44 -0.59 6.07 -4.44
C ALA A 44 -0.35 4.92 -3.46
N ASN A 45 0.28 3.84 -3.94
CA ASN A 45 0.62 2.68 -3.11
C ASN A 45 1.57 3.08 -1.98
N ASN A 46 2.64 3.82 -2.28
CA ASN A 46 3.59 4.28 -1.28
C ASN A 46 2.93 5.16 -0.23
N LEU A 47 2.07 6.09 -0.65
CA LEU A 47 1.30 6.94 0.27
C LEU A 47 0.38 6.12 1.18
N LEU A 48 -0.35 5.15 0.63
CA LEU A 48 -1.25 4.31 1.39
C LEU A 48 -0.51 3.40 2.37
N THR A 49 0.64 2.85 1.97
CA THR A 49 1.53 2.07 2.85
C THR A 49 1.95 2.90 4.07
N VAL A 50 2.46 4.12 3.84
CA VAL A 50 2.84 5.04 4.93
C VAL A 50 1.64 5.32 5.84
N CYS A 51 0.46 5.63 5.29
CA CYS A 51 -0.73 5.88 6.10
C CYS A 51 -1.14 4.67 6.96
N VAL A 52 -0.97 3.44 6.47
CA VAL A 52 -1.26 2.21 7.25
C VAL A 52 -0.22 2.00 8.34
N GLU A 53 1.06 2.22 8.05
CA GLU A 53 2.16 2.08 9.02
C GLU A 53 2.08 3.12 10.15
N GLU A 54 1.71 4.37 9.82
CA GLU A 54 1.43 5.41 10.81
C GLU A 54 0.26 5.02 11.71
N GLN A 55 -0.80 4.42 11.17
CA GLN A 55 -1.94 3.95 11.97
C GLN A 55 -1.57 2.78 12.88
N LYS A 56 -0.77 1.83 12.41
CA LYS A 56 -0.25 0.73 13.24
C LYS A 56 0.59 1.26 14.40
N SER A 57 1.51 2.19 14.11
CA SER A 57 2.39 2.80 15.11
C SER A 57 1.62 3.63 16.14
N ALA A 58 0.61 4.41 15.71
CA ALA A 58 -0.25 5.18 16.61
C ALA A 58 -1.14 4.28 17.48
N GLY A 59 -1.63 3.16 16.93
CA GLY A 59 -2.40 2.16 17.69
C GLY A 59 -1.58 1.48 18.80
N LEU A 60 -0.28 1.25 18.57
CA LEU A 60 0.65 0.70 19.55
C LEU A 60 0.97 1.68 20.70
N GLN A 61 0.91 3.00 20.46
CA GLN A 61 1.16 4.00 21.49
C GLN A 61 -0.02 4.19 22.45
N ASN A 62 -1.26 3.95 22.02
CA ASN A 62 -2.44 4.08 22.88
C ASN A 62 -2.62 2.93 23.90
N ASN A 63 -1.92 1.81 23.72
CA ASN A 63 -1.94 0.68 24.67
C ASN A 63 -0.74 0.64 25.64
N ARG A 64 0.18 1.61 25.58
CA ARG A 64 1.36 1.67 26.47
C ARG A 64 1.08 2.41 27.79
N GLY A 65 -0.13 2.24 28.33
CA GLY A 65 -0.60 2.94 29.53
C GLY A 65 -1.13 2.04 30.66
N ALA A 66 -1.07 0.71 30.55
CA ALA A 66 -1.42 -0.20 31.65
C ALA A 66 -0.91 -1.64 31.41
N VAL A 67 0.41 -1.88 31.49
CA VAL A 67 0.93 -3.22 31.81
C VAL A 67 2.16 -3.01 32.70
N GLU A 68 1.91 -2.92 34.01
CA GLU A 68 2.91 -3.24 35.01
C GLU A 68 3.18 -4.75 34.92
N GLY A 69 4.46 -5.12 34.73
CA GLY A 69 5.07 -6.39 35.10
C GLY A 69 4.46 -7.68 34.56
N ASN A 70 5.15 -8.34 33.62
CA ASN A 70 5.84 -9.59 33.96
C ASN A 70 6.84 -9.97 32.85
N GLU A 71 7.89 -10.65 33.29
CA GLU A 71 9.06 -11.12 32.56
C GLU A 71 8.74 -12.22 31.53
N ASP A 72 9.66 -12.37 30.57
CA ASP A 72 9.92 -13.52 29.68
C ASP A 72 8.75 -14.16 28.93
N ASP A 73 8.76 -14.07 27.59
CA ASP A 73 9.15 -15.27 26.84
C ASP A 73 9.64 -14.92 25.43
N ASN A 74 10.78 -15.50 25.11
CA ASN A 74 11.51 -15.43 23.86
C ASN A 74 11.16 -16.67 23.05
N ASP A 75 10.17 -16.57 22.15
CA ASP A 75 9.92 -17.58 21.12
C ASP A 75 10.21 -16.96 19.74
N GLU A 76 11.49 -16.99 19.36
CA GLU A 76 11.86 -17.25 17.97
C GLU A 76 11.51 -18.72 17.72
N ASP A 77 10.56 -19.04 16.83
CA ASP A 77 10.79 -20.21 15.99
C ASP A 77 10.02 -20.21 14.66
N GLU A 78 10.87 -20.32 13.66
CA GLU A 78 10.83 -20.96 12.35
C GLU A 78 9.58 -21.04 11.46
N GLU A 79 9.89 -20.77 10.20
CA GLU A 79 9.15 -21.06 8.99
C GLU A 79 8.53 -22.45 8.94
N SER A 80 7.37 -22.53 8.28
CA SER A 80 7.01 -23.72 7.54
C SER A 80 6.22 -23.31 6.30
N GLU A 81 6.92 -23.32 5.17
CA GLU A 81 6.32 -23.39 3.83
C GLU A 81 5.39 -24.61 3.77
N ASN A 82 4.14 -24.40 3.36
CA ASN A 82 3.29 -25.52 2.93
C ASN A 82 2.20 -25.05 1.98
N GLU A 83 2.50 -25.11 0.69
CA GLU A 83 1.51 -25.36 -0.37
C GLU A 83 2.19 -26.16 -1.49
N PRO A 84 1.48 -26.91 -2.36
CA PRO A 84 0.08 -27.35 -2.28
C PRO A 84 -0.10 -28.86 -2.62
N GLU A 85 -1.04 -29.58 -1.97
CA GLU A 85 -1.49 -30.88 -2.48
C GLU A 85 -2.56 -30.70 -3.58
N GLU A 86 -2.14 -30.92 -4.83
CA GLU A 86 -3.02 -31.11 -5.98
C GLU A 86 -4.02 -32.26 -5.74
N LYS A 87 -5.29 -31.94 -5.50
CA LYS A 87 -6.37 -32.93 -5.59
C LYS A 87 -6.81 -33.10 -7.05
N LYS A 88 -6.26 -34.11 -7.73
CA LYS A 88 -6.87 -34.64 -8.97
C LYS A 88 -8.25 -35.25 -8.64
N PRO A 89 -9.33 -34.87 -9.33
CA PRO A 89 -10.62 -35.54 -9.18
C PRO A 89 -10.58 -36.91 -9.87
N LYS A 90 -10.99 -37.96 -9.14
CA LYS A 90 -11.32 -39.27 -9.71
C LYS A 90 -12.78 -39.27 -10.18
N LYS A 91 -13.00 -39.23 -11.49
CA LYS A 91 -13.93 -40.04 -12.31
C LYS A 91 -14.39 -39.30 -13.56
#